data_AF-A0AAW2Y006-F1
#
_entry.id   AF-A0AAW2Y006-F1
#
_cell.length_a   1.000
_cell.length_b   1.000
_cell.length_c   1.000
_cell.angle_alpha   90.00
_cell.angle_beta   90.00
_cell.angle_gamma   90.00
#
_symmetry.space_group_name_H-M   'P 1'
#
loop_
_entity.id
_entity.type
_entity.pdbx_description
1 polymer ?
#
loop_
_entity_poly.entity_id
_entity_poly.type
_entity_poly.pdbx_seq_one_letter_code
_entity_poly.pdbx_strand_id
1 'polypeptide(L)'
;MEAHLRGLLLWDAIESVVGAEIPENPTLDQLEVYEEHVSRKYRALITLHAAVDETIFSRSIACKIAKEVWDNLKTELQGSEKNK
;
A
#
# COMPACT_ATOMS: atom_id res chain seq x y z
N MET A 1 11.43 -3.39 -5.31
CA MET A 1 10.41 -3.06 -4.30
C MET A 1 9.28 -4.08 -4.26
N GLU A 2 8.73 -4.51 -5.40
CA GLU A 2 7.68 -5.55 -5.44
C GLU A 2 8.06 -6.86 -4.71
N ALA A 3 9.25 -7.40 -4.97
CA ALA A 3 9.71 -8.63 -4.28
C ALA A 3 9.76 -8.48 -2.75
N HIS A 4 10.06 -7.28 -2.24
CA HIS A 4 10.06 -6.98 -0.81
C HIS A 4 8.63 -6.97 -0.25
N LEU A 5 7.68 -6.34 -0.95
CA LEU A 5 6.27 -6.31 -0.56
C LEU A 5 5.62 -7.70 -0.61
N ARG A 6 5.99 -8.53 -1.60
CA ARG A 6 5.59 -9.94 -1.67
C ARG A 6 6.17 -10.76 -0.51
N GLY A 7 7.44 -10.54 -0.15
CA GLY A 7 8.07 -11.18 1.02
C GLY A 7 7.42 -10.81 2.35
N LEU A 8 6.80 -9.63 2.44
CA LEU A 8 6.03 -9.18 3.60
C LEU A 8 4.54 -9.56 3.56
N LEU A 9 4.09 -10.27 2.50
CA LEU A 9 2.67 -10.58 2.26
C LEU A 9 1.78 -9.31 2.20
N LEU A 10 2.34 -8.21 1.72
CA LEU A 10 1.66 -6.91 1.58
C LEU A 10 1.21 -6.63 0.15
N TRP A 11 1.60 -7.47 -0.82
CA TRP A 11 1.29 -7.28 -2.23
C TRP A 11 -0.23 -7.23 -2.50
N ASP A 12 -0.97 -8.17 -1.91
CA ASP A 12 -2.43 -8.22 -2.06
C ASP A 12 -3.10 -6.97 -1.49
N ALA A 13 -2.53 -6.36 -0.44
CA ALA A 13 -3.04 -5.13 0.15
C ALA A 13 -2.83 -3.89 -0.75
N ILE A 14 -1.91 -3.97 -1.72
CA ILE A 14 -1.67 -2.93 -2.73
C ILE A 14 -2.57 -3.15 -3.94
N GLU A 15 -2.76 -4.39 -4.38
CA GLU A 15 -3.58 -4.71 -5.55
C GLU A 15 -5.09 -4.65 -5.25
N SER A 16 -5.50 -5.02 -4.03
CA SER A 16 -6.89 -5.06 -3.60
C SER A 16 -7.46 -3.65 -3.43
N VAL A 17 -8.18 -3.19 -4.47
CA VAL A 17 -8.93 -1.94 -4.48
C VAL A 17 -10.19 -2.04 -3.61
N VAL A 18 -10.69 -3.26 -3.40
CA VAL A 18 -11.93 -3.50 -2.63
C VAL A 18 -11.60 -3.42 -1.13
N GLY A 19 -12.34 -2.58 -0.41
CA GLY A 19 -12.32 -2.57 1.06
C GLY A 19 -12.74 -3.94 1.60
N ALA A 20 -12.19 -4.38 2.72
CA ALA A 20 -12.83 -5.48 3.44
C ALA A 20 -14.26 -5.01 3.77
N GLU A 21 -15.29 -5.71 3.29
CA GLU A 21 -16.66 -5.41 3.65
C GLU A 21 -16.99 -6.14 4.93
N ILE A 22 -17.43 -5.41 5.95
CA ILE A 22 -17.88 -5.99 7.21
C ILE A 22 -19.39 -6.20 7.15
N PRO A 23 -19.91 -7.40 7.50
CA PRO A 23 -21.36 -7.62 7.61
C PRO A 23 -21.99 -6.72 8.68
N GLU A 24 -23.31 -6.49 8.60
CA GLU A 24 -24.05 -5.64 9.53
C GLU A 24 -24.06 -6.18 10.97
N ASN A 25 -23.89 -7.50 11.15
CA ASN A 25 -23.74 -8.16 12.45
C ASN A 25 -22.57 -9.16 12.41
N PRO A 26 -21.32 -8.67 12.53
CA PRO A 26 -20.14 -9.51 12.36
C PRO A 26 -19.89 -10.38 13.60
N THR A 27 -19.35 -11.57 13.39
CA THR A 27 -18.79 -12.38 14.49
C THR A 27 -17.44 -11.81 14.95
N LEU A 28 -16.97 -12.22 16.13
CA LEU A 28 -15.63 -11.83 16.61
C LEU A 28 -14.53 -12.26 15.62
N ASP A 29 -14.63 -13.47 15.08
CA ASP A 29 -13.68 -13.96 14.07
C ASP A 29 -13.68 -13.10 12.80
N GLN A 30 -14.84 -12.59 12.38
CA GLN A 30 -14.94 -11.69 11.21
C GLN A 30 -14.34 -10.31 11.48
N LEU A 31 -14.49 -9.80 12.70
CA LEU A 31 -13.85 -8.54 13.13
C LEU A 31 -12.33 -8.68 13.15
N GLU A 32 -11.79 -9.78 13.70
CA GLU A 32 -10.35 -10.02 13.75
C GLU A 32 -9.73 -10.08 12.33
N VAL A 33 -10.39 -10.79 11.41
CA VAL A 33 -9.98 -10.85 9.99
C VAL A 33 -10.03 -9.48 9.32
N TYR A 34 -11.07 -8.68 9.60
CA TYR A 34 -11.20 -7.32 9.08
C TYR A 34 -10.07 -6.42 9.59
N GLU A 35 -9.78 -6.43 10.89
CA GLU A 35 -8.69 -5.68 11.50
C GLU A 35 -7.32 -6.07 10.92
N GLU A 36 -7.08 -7.37 10.74
CA GLU A 36 -5.85 -7.85 10.10
C GLU A 36 -5.71 -7.34 8.67
N HIS A 37 -6.80 -7.36 7.89
CA HIS A 37 -6.82 -6.84 6.52
C HIS A 37 -6.53 -5.33 6.51
N VAL A 38 -7.23 -4.55 7.35
CA VAL A 38 -7.00 -3.10 7.47
C VAL A 38 -5.56 -2.80 7.88
N SER A 39 -5.02 -3.53 8.86
CA SER A 39 -3.65 -3.40 9.34
C SER A 39 -2.63 -3.67 8.22
N ARG A 40 -2.85 -4.69 7.39
CA ARG A 40 -2.00 -4.98 6.22
C ARG A 40 -1.99 -3.82 5.22
N LYS A 41 -3.14 -3.18 4.95
CA LYS A 41 -3.20 -2.00 4.05
C LYS A 41 -2.36 -0.84 4.56
N TYR A 42 -2.44 -0.53 5.86
CA TYR A 42 -1.61 0.53 6.45
C TYR A 42 -0.13 0.16 6.50
N ARG A 43 0.21 -1.10 6.80
CA ARG A 43 1.61 -1.57 6.75
C ARG A 43 2.20 -1.46 5.34
N ALA A 44 1.43 -1.79 4.31
CA ALA A 44 1.85 -1.60 2.93
C ALA A 44 2.13 -0.13 2.63
N LEU A 45 1.23 0.77 3.05
CA LEU A 45 1.39 2.22 2.87
C LEU A 45 2.65 2.75 3.59
N ILE A 46 2.86 2.38 4.85
CA ILE A 46 4.04 2.79 5.63
C ILE A 46 5.32 2.24 5.00
N THR A 47 5.31 0.97 4.55
CA THR A 47 6.46 0.35 3.88
C THR A 47 6.79 1.07 2.58
N LEU A 48 5.77 1.47 1.82
CA LEU A 48 5.94 2.27 0.61
C LEU A 48 6.56 3.63 0.93
N HIS A 49 5.97 4.38 1.88
CA HIS A 49 6.48 5.66 2.34
C HIS A 49 7.90 5.61 2.91
N ALA A 50 8.28 4.55 3.62
CA ALA A 50 9.62 4.40 4.19
C ALA A 50 10.71 4.18 3.14
N ALA A 51 10.33 3.69 1.95
CA ALA A 51 11.27 3.38 0.88
C ALA A 51 11.44 4.53 -0.12
N VAL A 52 10.70 5.63 0.03
CA VAL A 52 10.84 6.81 -0.84
C VAL A 52 11.75 7.85 -0.17
N ASP A 53 12.59 8.50 -0.97
CA ASP A 53 13.38 9.65 -0.51
C ASP A 53 12.46 10.81 -0.08
N GLU A 54 12.92 11.67 0.82
CA GLU A 54 12.16 12.79 1.42
C GLU A 54 11.52 13.70 0.33
N THR A 55 12.19 13.84 -0.82
CA THR A 55 11.71 14.59 -1.98
C THR A 55 10.45 13.96 -2.60
N ILE A 56 10.41 12.63 -2.66
CA ILE A 56 9.27 11.86 -3.19
C ILE A 56 8.19 11.70 -2.11
N PHE A 57 8.60 11.59 -0.84
CA PHE A 57 7.71 11.50 0.32
C PHE A 57 6.74 12.69 0.37
N SER A 58 7.27 13.92 0.25
CA SER A 58 6.48 15.16 0.27
C SER A 58 5.43 15.25 -0.84
N ARG A 59 5.64 14.57 -1.98
CA ARG A 59 4.64 14.46 -3.06
C ARG A 59 3.68 13.30 -2.85
N SER A 60 4.16 12.19 -2.27
CA SER A 60 3.35 11.00 -2.02
C SER A 60 2.43 11.12 -0.80
N ILE A 61 2.69 12.05 0.13
CA ILE A 61 1.87 12.24 1.34
C ILE A 61 0.41 12.63 1.03
N ALA A 62 0.15 13.14 -0.18
CA ALA A 62 -1.21 13.43 -0.66
C ALA A 62 -1.99 12.15 -1.01
N CYS A 63 -1.31 11.03 -1.25
CA CYS A 63 -1.92 9.74 -1.56
C CYS A 63 -2.52 9.12 -0.31
N LYS A 64 -3.76 8.66 -0.42
CA LYS A 64 -4.52 8.11 0.72
C LYS A 64 -4.47 6.59 0.78
N ILE A 65 -4.06 5.93 -0.30
CA ILE A 65 -4.00 4.48 -0.40
C ILE A 65 -2.66 4.01 -0.97
N ALA A 66 -2.24 2.81 -0.54
CA ALA A 66 -0.97 2.20 -0.93
C ALA A 66 -0.81 2.06 -2.46
N LYS A 67 -1.92 1.80 -3.18
CA LYS A 67 -1.93 1.68 -4.64
C LYS A 67 -1.51 2.97 -5.35
N GLU A 68 -2.01 4.13 -4.90
CA GLU A 68 -1.66 5.43 -5.47
C GLU A 68 -0.17 5.73 -5.28
N VAL A 69 0.36 5.47 -4.08
CA VAL A 69 1.80 5.63 -3.80
C VAL A 69 2.63 4.72 -4.70
N TRP A 70 2.20 3.46 -4.87
CA TRP A 70 2.87 2.48 -5.73
C TRP A 70 2.88 2.88 -7.21
N ASP A 71 1.76 3.35 -7.75
CA ASP A 71 1.66 3.75 -9.16
C ASP A 71 2.43 5.05 -9.46
N ASN A 72 2.44 6.00 -8.52
CA ASN A 72 3.28 7.19 -8.60
C ASN A 72 4.77 6.82 -8.58
N LEU A 73 5.17 5.90 -7.69
CA LEU A 73 6.54 5.41 -7.62
C LEU A 73 7.02 4.76 -8.91
N LYS A 74 6.18 3.94 -9.56
CA LYS A 74 6.54 3.37 -10.88
C LYS A 74 6.76 4.46 -11.91
N THR A 75 5.90 5.47 -11.94
CA THR A 75 5.97 6.56 -12.91
C THR A 75 7.25 7.39 -12.73
N GLU A 76 7.58 7.76 -11.50
CA GLU A 76 8.80 8.52 -11.17
C GLU A 76 10.07 7.71 -11.48
N LEU A 77 10.09 6.41 -11.13
CA LEU A 77 11.24 5.54 -11.42
C LEU A 77 11.41 5.30 -12.93
N GLN A 78 10.34 5.02 -13.67
CA GLN A 78 10.40 4.86 -15.13
C GLN A 78 10.73 6.17 -15.86
N GLY A 79 10.32 7.32 -15.33
CA GLY A 79 10.69 8.64 -15.83
C GLY A 79 12.17 8.96 -15.57
N SER A 80 12.70 8.52 -14.43
CA SER A 80 14.12 8.70 -14.07
C SER A 80 15.07 7.91 -14.95
N GLU A 81 14.66 6.72 -15.44
CA GLU A 81 15.47 5.90 -16.34
C GLU A 81 15.63 6.50 -17.75
N LYS A 82 14.71 7.39 -18.18
CA LYS A 82 14.78 8.04 -19.51
C LYS A 82 15.70 9.26 -19.55
N ASN A 83 16.12 9.77 -18.40
CA ASN A 83 17.01 10.93 -18.28
C ASN A 83 18.45 10.55 -17.92
N LYS A 84 18.89 9.33 -18.25
CA LYS A 84 20.24 8.84 -18.00
C LYS A 84 20.98 8.48 -19.28
#